data_AF-A0A831PR92-F1
#
_entry.id   AF-A0A831PR92-F1
#
_cell.length_a   1.000
_cell.length_b   1.000
_cell.length_c   1.000
_cell.angle_alpha   90.00
_cell.angle_beta   90.00
_cell.angle_gamma   90.00
#
_symmetry.space_group_name_H-M   'P 1'
#
loop_
_entity.id
_entity.type
_entity.pdbx_description
1 polymer ?
#
loop_
_entity_poly.entity_id
_entity_poly.type
_entity_poly.pdbx_seq_one_letter_code
_entity_poly.pdbx_strand_id
1 'polypeptide(L)'
;MIRHLLLCTAVAALWMGCSANRAWRVRPGSPEYALANGKRAVPYSKMLEGFNGFQTGSAWVDLRPSMRIQIENAYYEPGKPKRGLDGFIGTERIWYRKQPSSGLAEGQFEDKMLAPRPPGDTPTAQLVTSAHRVHAAYRLFFSIRFNRRGSTRGAVLLGAPSQGALEERAAALLADPDSVCREGSPECVVFPEVCTVSPEIEITVNGQLKSYTWATPLSALASKARTVKLTRILDGKPRAIPIDPADANALRMPLLPGDEIHVK
;
A
#
# COMPACT_ATOMS: atom_id res chain seq x y z
N MET A 1 56.57 -22.98 54.89
CA MET A 1 55.59 -24.07 55.18
C MET A 1 54.19 -23.48 55.01
N ILE A 2 53.31 -24.21 54.30
CA ILE A 2 51.86 -23.92 54.02
C ILE A 2 51.67 -22.75 53.03
N ARG A 3 51.34 -22.89 51.73
CA ARG A 3 50.58 -23.85 50.89
C ARG A 3 49.05 -23.92 51.18
N HIS A 4 48.29 -23.32 50.25
CA HIS A 4 46.93 -23.67 49.77
C HIS A 4 45.69 -22.90 50.29
N LEU A 5 44.73 -22.75 49.34
CA LEU A 5 43.39 -22.14 49.35
C LEU A 5 43.38 -20.59 49.31
N LEU A 6 42.72 -19.89 48.38
CA LEU A 6 41.52 -20.21 47.59
C LEU A 6 41.69 -19.88 46.10
N LEU A 7 41.39 -20.88 45.28
CA LEU A 7 40.90 -20.76 43.91
C LEU A 7 39.38 -20.59 43.95
N CYS A 8 38.79 -20.12 42.85
CA CYS A 8 37.35 -20.02 42.54
C CYS A 8 36.66 -18.71 42.96
N THR A 9 36.70 -17.70 42.10
CA THR A 9 35.49 -16.99 41.63
C THR A 9 35.81 -16.08 40.44
N ALA A 10 34.93 -16.11 39.44
CA ALA A 10 34.80 -15.17 38.32
C ALA A 10 35.75 -15.31 37.11
N VAL A 11 35.85 -16.52 36.53
CA VAL A 11 35.86 -16.66 35.07
C VAL A 11 34.41 -16.58 34.59
N ALA A 12 33.91 -15.36 34.41
CA ALA A 12 32.64 -15.06 33.74
C ALA A 12 32.65 -13.63 33.18
N ALA A 13 33.77 -13.22 32.57
CA ALA A 13 33.88 -11.99 31.78
C ALA A 13 33.91 -12.33 30.28
N LEU A 14 32.99 -13.19 29.87
CA LEU A 14 32.88 -13.68 28.50
C LEU A 14 31.37 -13.74 28.23
N TRP A 15 30.95 -13.02 27.19
CA TRP A 15 29.58 -12.98 26.64
C TRP A 15 28.59 -11.98 27.25
N MET A 16 28.94 -10.70 27.28
CA MET A 16 27.93 -9.65 27.16
C MET A 16 28.27 -8.73 25.99
N GLY A 17 27.41 -8.75 24.97
CA GLY A 17 27.04 -7.49 24.33
C GLY A 17 27.43 -7.23 22.88
N CYS A 18 27.89 -8.21 22.09
CA CYS A 18 27.77 -8.10 20.63
C CYS A 18 26.36 -8.50 20.18
N SER A 19 25.33 -7.80 20.67
CA SER A 19 24.05 -7.77 19.98
C SER A 19 24.21 -6.82 18.80
N ALA A 20 24.90 -7.32 17.76
CA ALA A 20 24.85 -6.71 16.45
C ALA A 20 23.38 -6.77 16.04
N ASN A 21 22.68 -5.65 16.21
CA ASN A 21 21.40 -5.37 15.58
C ASN A 21 21.57 -5.68 14.10
N ARG A 22 21.24 -6.91 13.69
CA ARG A 22 21.04 -7.27 12.29
C ARG A 22 19.75 -6.59 11.89
N ALA A 23 19.84 -5.27 11.67
CA ALA A 23 18.87 -4.54 10.90
C ALA A 23 18.83 -5.25 9.54
N TRP A 24 17.76 -5.97 9.28
CA TRP A 24 17.49 -6.53 7.97
C TRP A 24 17.45 -5.36 6.99
N ARG A 25 18.55 -5.14 6.29
CA ARG A 25 18.58 -4.21 5.16
C ARG A 25 17.95 -4.96 4.01
N VAL A 26 16.69 -4.66 3.73
CA VAL A 26 16.07 -5.02 2.45
C VAL A 26 16.92 -4.33 1.38
N ARG A 27 17.81 -5.08 0.73
CA ARG A 27 18.46 -4.61 -0.49
C ARG A 27 17.37 -4.62 -1.56
N PRO A 28 16.98 -3.47 -2.13
CA PRO A 28 16.08 -3.50 -3.27
C PRO A 28 16.81 -4.28 -4.36
N GLY A 29 16.28 -5.45 -4.71
CA GLY A 29 16.59 -6.02 -6.00
C GLY A 29 16.13 -5.01 -7.03
N SER A 30 16.98 -4.64 -7.97
CA SER A 30 16.60 -3.90 -9.16
C SER A 30 16.42 -4.92 -10.29
N PRO A 31 15.33 -5.72 -10.32
CA PRO A 31 15.06 -6.50 -11.51
C PRO A 31 14.88 -5.49 -12.67
N GLU A 32 15.73 -5.67 -13.66
CA GLU A 32 15.75 -4.92 -14.90
C GLU A 32 14.74 -5.57 -15.85
N TYR A 33 13.73 -4.83 -16.31
CA TYR A 33 12.70 -5.37 -17.20
C TYR A 33 12.88 -4.79 -18.61
N ALA A 34 12.91 -5.65 -19.62
CA ALA A 34 12.97 -5.24 -21.02
C ALA A 34 11.60 -4.73 -21.48
N LEU A 35 11.50 -3.42 -21.76
CA LEU A 35 10.37 -2.85 -22.50
C LEU A 35 10.80 -2.62 -23.96
N ALA A 36 10.17 -3.37 -24.87
CA ALA A 36 10.33 -3.33 -26.33
C ALA A 36 11.74 -3.68 -26.87
N ASN A 37 11.81 -4.68 -27.75
CA ASN A 37 12.98 -5.03 -28.57
C ASN A 37 14.31 -5.27 -27.81
N GLY A 38 14.26 -5.63 -26.53
CA GLY A 38 15.45 -6.02 -25.74
C GLY A 38 16.44 -4.88 -25.44
N LYS A 39 16.11 -3.61 -25.72
CA LYS A 39 17.07 -2.50 -25.66
C LYS A 39 16.88 -1.50 -24.51
N ARG A 40 15.82 -1.61 -23.71
CA ARG A 40 15.62 -0.72 -22.56
C ARG A 40 15.19 -1.51 -21.32
N ALA A 41 16.16 -1.68 -20.42
CA ALA A 41 15.94 -2.12 -19.05
C ALA A 41 15.33 -0.97 -18.24
N VAL A 42 14.08 -1.11 -17.79
CA VAL A 42 13.45 -0.17 -16.87
C VAL A 42 13.29 -0.85 -15.51
N PRO A 43 13.92 -0.35 -14.44
CA PRO A 43 13.77 -0.91 -13.10
C PRO A 43 12.30 -0.95 -12.64
N TYR A 44 11.94 -1.92 -11.80
CA TYR A 44 10.61 -2.06 -11.19
C TYR A 44 10.03 -0.72 -10.69
N SER A 45 10.83 0.00 -9.92
CA SER A 45 10.45 1.28 -9.32
C SER A 45 10.21 2.36 -10.37
N LYS A 46 10.98 2.37 -11.46
CA LYS A 46 10.82 3.33 -12.55
C LYS A 46 9.54 3.11 -13.35
N MET A 47 9.09 1.86 -13.47
CA MET A 47 7.76 1.56 -14.05
C MET A 47 6.63 2.08 -13.17
N LEU A 48 6.71 1.89 -11.85
CA LEU A 48 5.72 2.41 -10.92
C LEU A 48 5.74 3.94 -10.86
N GLU A 49 6.92 4.56 -10.84
CA GLU A 49 7.11 6.02 -10.86
C GLU A 49 6.43 6.67 -12.06
N GLY A 50 6.67 6.14 -13.25
CA GLY A 50 6.03 6.66 -14.47
C GLY A 50 4.51 6.46 -14.50
N PHE A 51 3.97 5.50 -13.74
CA PHE A 51 2.55 5.18 -13.75
C PHE A 51 1.74 6.00 -12.74
N ASN A 52 2.18 6.03 -11.48
CA ASN A 52 1.44 6.64 -10.37
C ASN A 52 2.32 7.48 -9.42
N GLY A 53 3.46 7.96 -9.91
CA GLY A 53 4.35 8.83 -9.16
C GLY A 53 5.10 8.14 -8.02
N PHE A 54 4.95 6.81 -7.85
CA PHE A 54 5.64 6.09 -6.79
C PHE A 54 7.15 6.19 -6.94
N GLN A 55 7.82 6.74 -5.94
CA GLN A 55 9.28 6.75 -5.86
C GLN A 55 9.73 5.74 -4.80
N THR A 56 10.85 5.05 -5.03
CA THR A 56 11.41 4.14 -4.03
C THR A 56 11.70 4.89 -2.73
N GLY A 57 11.11 4.44 -1.62
CA GLY A 57 11.21 5.10 -0.32
C GLY A 57 10.10 6.13 -0.06
N SER A 58 9.30 6.50 -1.07
CA SER A 58 8.07 7.26 -0.85
C SER A 58 7.03 6.39 -0.15
N ALA A 59 6.42 6.94 0.90
CA ALA A 59 5.37 6.30 1.67
C ALA A 59 3.97 6.53 1.05
N TRP A 60 3.88 6.75 -0.26
CA TRP A 60 2.63 7.14 -0.92
C TRP A 60 2.52 6.67 -2.38
N VAL A 61 1.29 6.72 -2.90
CA VAL A 61 0.93 6.42 -4.28
C VAL A 61 -0.22 7.31 -4.77
N ASP A 62 -0.17 7.77 -6.03
CA ASP A 62 -1.31 8.45 -6.64
C ASP A 62 -2.35 7.46 -7.15
N LEU A 63 -3.63 7.72 -6.88
CA LEU A 63 -4.71 6.88 -7.41
C LEU A 63 -4.98 7.25 -8.87
N ARG A 64 -4.89 6.24 -9.74
CA ARG A 64 -5.16 6.35 -11.17
C ARG A 64 -6.51 5.71 -11.51
N PRO A 65 -7.09 5.99 -12.69
CA PRO A 65 -8.23 5.22 -13.17
C PRO A 65 -7.92 3.72 -13.17
N SER A 66 -8.93 2.89 -12.92
CA SER A 66 -8.78 1.43 -12.68
C SER A 66 -7.99 1.09 -11.41
N MET A 67 -7.81 2.05 -10.50
CA MET A 67 -7.41 1.76 -9.12
C MET A 67 -8.62 1.90 -8.20
N ARG A 68 -8.58 1.18 -7.09
CA ARG A 68 -9.49 1.35 -5.97
C ARG A 68 -8.71 1.31 -4.65
N ILE A 69 -9.28 1.86 -3.60
CA ILE A 69 -8.79 1.67 -2.23
C ILE A 69 -9.75 0.73 -1.52
N GLN A 70 -9.20 -0.26 -0.82
CA GLN A 70 -9.91 -1.03 0.19
C GLN A 70 -9.63 -0.39 1.53
N ILE A 71 -10.67 -0.09 2.30
CA ILE A 71 -10.55 0.32 3.69
C ILE A 71 -11.20 -0.77 4.52
N GLU A 72 -10.44 -1.32 5.46
CA GLU A 72 -10.90 -2.32 6.41
C GLU A 72 -10.65 -1.81 7.82
N ASN A 73 -11.71 -1.73 8.63
CA ASN A 73 -11.63 -1.30 10.01
C ASN A 73 -11.91 -2.50 10.92
N ALA A 74 -11.05 -2.72 11.92
CA ALA A 74 -11.27 -3.70 12.98
C ALA A 74 -11.94 -3.04 14.19
N TYR A 75 -12.93 -3.71 14.75
CA TYR A 75 -13.65 -3.26 15.93
C TYR A 75 -13.35 -4.15 17.13
N TYR A 76 -13.38 -3.52 18.31
CA TYR A 76 -13.03 -4.15 19.57
C TYR A 76 -14.08 -3.82 20.64
N GLU A 77 -14.25 -4.69 21.63
CA GLU A 77 -15.07 -4.42 22.81
C GLU A 77 -14.59 -3.15 23.55
N PRO A 78 -15.50 -2.39 24.18
CA PRO A 78 -15.13 -1.22 24.97
C PRO A 78 -14.07 -1.53 26.03
N GLY A 79 -13.02 -0.70 26.09
CA GLY A 79 -11.94 -0.82 27.07
C GLY A 79 -10.88 -1.88 26.74
N LYS A 80 -11.07 -2.68 25.69
CA LYS A 80 -10.07 -3.65 25.23
C LYS A 80 -8.97 -2.99 24.39
N PRO A 81 -7.75 -3.56 24.39
CA PRO A 81 -6.69 -3.09 23.50
C PRO A 81 -7.14 -3.22 22.05
N LYS A 82 -7.03 -2.14 21.27
CA LYS A 82 -7.33 -2.13 19.83
C LYS A 82 -6.18 -2.77 19.00
N ARG A 83 -5.70 -3.94 19.44
CA ARG A 83 -4.61 -4.71 18.81
C ARG A 83 -4.71 -6.18 19.16
N GLY A 84 -4.37 -7.05 18.21
CA GLY A 84 -4.46 -8.50 18.38
C GLY A 84 -5.91 -9.00 18.39
N LEU A 85 -6.16 -10.14 19.02
CA LEU A 85 -7.46 -10.82 19.04
C LEU A 85 -8.25 -10.60 20.34
N ASP A 86 -7.63 -10.09 21.41
CA ASP A 86 -8.35 -9.83 22.68
C ASP A 86 -9.40 -8.74 22.48
N GLY A 87 -10.66 -9.10 22.71
CA GLY A 87 -11.80 -8.20 22.49
C GLY A 87 -12.13 -7.91 21.04
N PHE A 88 -11.56 -8.59 20.05
CA PHE A 88 -11.91 -8.38 18.64
C PHE A 88 -13.34 -8.86 18.35
N ILE A 89 -14.17 -8.00 17.76
CA ILE A 89 -15.60 -8.27 17.51
C ILE A 89 -15.97 -8.23 16.03
N GLY A 90 -14.99 -8.15 15.14
CA GLY A 90 -15.19 -8.23 13.69
C GLY A 90 -14.65 -7.05 12.92
N THR A 91 -14.94 -7.03 11.62
CA THR A 91 -14.47 -6.02 10.69
C THR A 91 -15.60 -5.52 9.81
N GLU A 92 -15.51 -4.25 9.43
CA GLU A 92 -16.24 -3.71 8.27
C GLU A 92 -15.24 -3.32 7.19
N ARG A 93 -15.60 -3.56 5.93
CA ARG A 93 -14.77 -3.26 4.77
C ARG A 93 -15.56 -2.52 3.71
N ILE A 94 -14.94 -1.54 3.08
CA ILE A 94 -15.52 -0.80 1.96
C ILE A 94 -14.47 -0.56 0.89
N TRP A 95 -14.90 -0.48 -0.37
CA TRP A 95 -14.05 -0.10 -1.48
C TRP A 95 -14.46 1.25 -2.06
N TYR A 96 -13.48 2.04 -2.48
CA TYR A 96 -13.71 3.25 -3.27
C TYR A 96 -12.88 3.20 -4.55
N ARG A 97 -13.55 3.32 -5.70
CA ARG A 97 -12.93 3.23 -7.03
C ARG A 97 -12.64 4.62 -7.58
N LYS A 98 -11.41 4.84 -8.08
CA LYS A 98 -11.07 6.07 -8.79
C LYS A 98 -11.66 6.06 -10.19
N GLN A 99 -12.52 7.04 -10.46
CA GLN A 99 -13.14 7.23 -11.77
C GLN A 99 -12.19 7.99 -12.72
N PRO A 100 -12.27 7.80 -14.05
CA PRO A 100 -11.40 8.45 -15.03
C PRO A 100 -11.34 9.97 -14.94
N SER A 101 -12.50 10.63 -14.85
CA SER A 101 -12.65 12.09 -14.93
C SER A 101 -13.35 12.70 -13.72
N SER A 102 -13.61 11.90 -12.68
CA SER A 102 -14.36 12.33 -11.51
C SER A 102 -13.73 11.81 -10.23
N GLY A 103 -14.48 11.93 -9.15
CA GLY A 103 -14.15 11.53 -7.80
C GLY A 103 -13.90 10.04 -7.56
N LEU A 104 -14.06 9.69 -6.29
CA LEU A 104 -14.13 8.31 -5.85
C LEU A 104 -15.59 7.83 -5.87
N ALA A 105 -15.85 6.76 -6.60
CA ALA A 105 -17.13 6.06 -6.54
C ALA A 105 -17.09 5.06 -5.39
N GLU A 106 -18.15 5.04 -4.59
CA GLU A 106 -18.35 4.03 -3.56
C GLU A 106 -18.62 2.67 -4.21
N GLY A 107 -17.99 1.63 -3.68
CA GLY A 107 -18.10 0.26 -4.14
C GLY A 107 -18.87 -0.61 -3.15
N GLN A 108 -18.49 -1.89 -3.12
CA GLN A 108 -19.08 -2.86 -2.22
C GLN A 108 -18.82 -2.48 -0.75
N PHE A 109 -19.73 -2.88 0.13
CA PHE A 109 -19.55 -2.87 1.57
C PHE A 109 -19.69 -4.30 2.10
N GLU A 110 -18.79 -4.71 3.00
CA GLU A 110 -18.83 -5.99 3.70
C GLU A 110 -18.86 -5.73 5.20
N ASP A 111 -19.86 -6.32 5.87
CA ASP A 111 -19.96 -6.36 7.32
C ASP A 111 -19.71 -7.81 7.78
N LYS A 112 -18.66 -7.99 8.58
CA LYS A 112 -18.29 -9.26 9.21
C LYS A 112 -18.18 -9.09 10.73
N MET A 113 -19.10 -8.30 11.30
CA MET A 113 -19.22 -8.13 12.74
C MET A 113 -19.80 -9.39 13.40
N LEU A 114 -19.20 -9.79 14.52
CA LEU A 114 -19.64 -10.90 15.38
C LEU A 114 -20.54 -10.41 16.52
N ALA A 115 -20.44 -9.13 16.85
CA ALA A 115 -21.25 -8.43 17.82
C ALA A 115 -21.55 -7.00 17.33
N PRO A 116 -22.59 -6.32 17.85
CA PRO A 116 -22.87 -4.94 17.48
C PRO A 116 -21.65 -4.02 17.67
N ARG A 117 -21.47 -3.06 16.75
CA ARG A 117 -20.43 -2.04 16.85
C ARG A 117 -20.56 -1.26 18.17
N PRO A 118 -19.47 -0.95 18.87
CA PRO A 118 -19.52 -0.15 20.09
C PRO A 118 -20.14 1.23 19.83
N PRO A 119 -20.97 1.75 20.76
CA PRO A 119 -21.45 3.12 20.69
C PRO A 119 -20.28 4.10 20.66
N GLY A 120 -20.21 4.95 19.63
CA GLY A 120 -19.15 5.95 19.45
C GLY A 120 -18.06 5.59 18.45
N ASP A 121 -17.92 4.33 18.05
CA ASP A 121 -17.01 3.96 16.96
C ASP A 121 -17.63 4.33 15.60
N THR A 122 -16.87 5.07 14.77
CA THR A 122 -17.30 5.49 13.44
C THR A 122 -17.37 4.29 12.48
N PRO A 123 -18.49 4.04 11.79
CA PRO A 123 -18.56 3.02 10.75
C PRO A 123 -17.56 3.26 9.63
N THR A 124 -17.04 2.18 9.03
CA THR A 124 -16.05 2.27 7.97
C THR A 124 -16.57 3.07 6.77
N ALA A 125 -17.86 2.89 6.43
CA ALA A 125 -18.52 3.61 5.34
C ALA A 125 -18.60 5.14 5.56
N GLN A 126 -18.41 5.62 6.79
CA GLN A 126 -18.43 7.05 7.12
C GLN A 126 -17.03 7.67 7.22
N LEU A 127 -15.95 6.87 7.12
CA LEU A 127 -14.58 7.39 7.14
C LEU A 127 -14.27 8.26 5.91
N VAL A 128 -14.88 7.96 4.76
CA VAL A 128 -14.72 8.73 3.52
C VAL A 128 -16.07 9.32 3.10
N THR A 129 -16.35 10.53 3.59
CA THR A 129 -17.59 11.27 3.32
C THR A 129 -17.72 11.65 1.84
N SER A 130 -18.91 12.09 1.42
CA SER A 130 -19.12 12.63 0.07
C SER A 130 -18.19 13.80 -0.25
N ALA A 131 -17.92 14.69 0.71
CA ALA A 131 -16.99 15.80 0.55
C ALA A 131 -15.56 15.35 0.25
N HIS A 132 -15.13 14.23 0.84
CA HIS A 132 -13.82 13.63 0.55
C HIS A 132 -13.76 13.01 -0.85
N ARG A 133 -14.90 12.69 -1.46
CA ARG A 133 -14.98 11.90 -2.70
C ARG A 133 -15.06 12.73 -3.97
N VAL A 134 -15.20 14.05 -3.92
CA VAL A 134 -15.45 14.87 -5.12
C VAL A 134 -14.20 15.33 -5.86
N HIS A 135 -13.00 15.08 -5.33
CA HIS A 135 -11.74 15.57 -5.91
C HIS A 135 -11.34 14.83 -7.19
N ALA A 136 -10.62 15.50 -8.09
CA ALA A 136 -10.18 14.90 -9.36
C ALA A 136 -8.91 14.06 -9.21
N ALA A 137 -8.04 14.41 -8.27
CA ALA A 137 -6.76 13.76 -8.02
C ALA A 137 -6.68 13.30 -6.55
N TYR A 138 -6.05 12.14 -6.33
CA TYR A 138 -5.88 11.57 -4.99
C TYR A 138 -4.49 10.97 -4.80
N ARG A 139 -3.97 11.10 -3.58
CA ARG A 139 -2.74 10.45 -3.11
C ARG A 139 -3.03 9.69 -1.82
N LEU A 140 -2.70 8.41 -1.78
CA LEU A 140 -2.74 7.59 -0.57
C LEU A 140 -1.35 7.51 0.04
N PHE A 141 -1.20 7.93 1.29
CA PHE A 141 -0.02 7.68 2.12
C PHE A 141 -0.25 6.45 2.99
N PHE A 142 0.64 5.46 2.94
CA PHE A 142 0.48 4.16 3.63
C PHE A 142 0.60 4.26 5.15
N SER A 143 1.49 5.13 5.60
CA SER A 143 1.65 5.51 7.00
C SER A 143 2.46 6.79 7.02
N ILE A 144 2.10 7.74 7.89
CA ILE A 144 2.93 8.93 8.05
C ILE A 144 3.40 9.01 9.50
N ARG A 145 4.71 8.78 9.69
CA ARG A 145 5.40 9.03 10.95
C ARG A 145 5.87 10.47 10.94
N PHE A 146 5.41 11.27 11.90
CA PHE A 146 5.82 12.67 12.02
C PHE A 146 6.80 12.86 13.16
N ASN A 147 7.98 13.37 12.81
CA ASN A 147 9.13 13.48 13.72
C ASN A 147 8.94 14.59 14.77
N ARG A 148 7.98 15.51 14.60
CA ARG A 148 7.85 16.70 15.46
C ARG A 148 7.25 16.41 16.85
N ARG A 149 6.45 15.35 17.02
CA ARG A 149 5.84 15.00 18.32
C ARG A 149 5.78 13.49 18.61
N GLY A 150 6.36 12.65 17.75
CA GLY A 150 6.34 11.19 17.94
C GLY A 150 4.97 10.53 17.73
N SER A 151 3.93 11.27 17.33
CA SER A 151 2.63 10.71 16.98
C SER A 151 2.74 10.04 15.60
N THR A 152 2.59 8.72 15.56
CA THR A 152 2.34 8.00 14.30
C THR A 152 0.91 8.30 13.88
N ARG A 153 0.69 8.62 12.61
CA ARG A 153 -0.67 8.63 12.03
C ARG A 153 -0.83 7.37 11.19
N GLY A 154 -2.08 6.88 11.13
CA GLY A 154 -2.47 5.84 10.19
C GLY A 154 -2.29 6.28 8.73
N ALA A 155 -2.88 5.54 7.81
CA ALA A 155 -2.90 5.95 6.40
C ALA A 155 -3.56 7.33 6.25
N VAL A 156 -3.22 8.04 5.18
CA VAL A 156 -3.86 9.32 4.82
C VAL A 156 -4.27 9.31 3.37
N LEU A 157 -5.52 9.63 3.08
CA LEU A 157 -6.01 9.90 1.73
C LEU A 157 -6.13 11.40 1.53
N LEU A 158 -5.32 11.93 0.62
CA LEU A 158 -5.32 13.34 0.25
C LEU A 158 -6.03 13.50 -1.10
N GLY A 159 -6.96 14.45 -1.20
CA GLY A 159 -7.67 14.82 -2.40
C GLY A 159 -7.31 16.24 -2.88
N ALA A 160 -7.38 16.47 -4.18
CA ALA A 160 -7.22 17.80 -4.77
C ALA A 160 -7.95 17.95 -6.12
N PRO A 161 -8.28 19.19 -6.53
CA PRO A 161 -8.96 19.43 -7.81
C PRO A 161 -8.06 19.16 -9.04
N SER A 162 -6.74 19.05 -8.86
CA SER A 162 -5.80 18.77 -9.93
C SER A 162 -4.53 18.10 -9.38
N GLN A 163 -3.71 17.53 -10.28
CA GLN A 163 -2.43 16.94 -9.91
C GLN A 163 -1.46 17.98 -9.32
N GLY A 164 -1.40 19.20 -9.88
CA GLY A 164 -0.53 20.26 -9.35
C GLY A 164 -0.94 20.67 -7.92
N ALA A 165 -2.24 20.84 -7.67
CA ALA A 165 -2.75 21.13 -6.33
C ALA A 165 -2.51 19.96 -5.36
N LEU A 166 -2.52 18.72 -5.85
CA LEU A 166 -2.19 17.54 -5.05
C LEU A 166 -0.71 17.55 -4.63
N GLU A 167 0.20 17.93 -5.52
CA GLU A 167 1.63 18.03 -5.23
C GLU A 167 1.93 19.11 -4.17
N GLU A 168 1.34 20.30 -4.31
CA GLU A 168 1.46 21.38 -3.33
C GLU A 168 0.96 20.94 -1.95
N ARG A 169 -0.23 20.31 -1.90
CA ARG A 169 -0.81 19.82 -0.64
C ARG A 169 -0.02 18.67 -0.05
N ALA A 170 0.54 17.78 -0.87
CA ALA A 170 1.40 16.70 -0.39
C ALA A 170 2.68 17.26 0.23
N ALA A 171 3.29 18.29 -0.38
CA ALA A 171 4.44 18.97 0.19
C ALA A 171 4.10 19.65 1.53
N ALA A 172 2.95 20.35 1.59
CA ALA A 172 2.46 20.95 2.83
C ALA A 172 2.18 19.91 3.93
N LEU A 173 1.54 18.78 3.58
CA LEU A 173 1.26 17.67 4.50
C LEU A 173 2.54 17.09 5.12
N LEU A 174 3.59 16.93 4.31
CA LEU A 174 4.88 16.41 4.77
C LEU A 174 5.64 17.41 5.66
N ALA A 175 5.48 18.72 5.41
CA ALA A 175 6.11 19.77 6.19
C ALA A 175 5.38 20.05 7.52
N ASP A 176 4.06 20.15 7.47
CA ASP A 176 3.19 20.41 8.60
C ASP A 176 1.81 19.72 8.43
N PRO A 177 1.59 18.57 9.06
CA PRO A 177 0.41 17.75 8.79
C PRO A 177 -0.89 18.40 9.21
N ASP A 178 -0.84 19.16 10.29
CA ASP A 178 -1.99 19.84 10.89
C ASP A 178 -2.41 21.06 10.07
N SER A 179 -1.58 21.52 9.13
CA SER A 179 -1.98 22.57 8.18
C SER A 179 -2.98 22.06 7.13
N VAL A 180 -2.89 20.79 6.76
CA VAL A 180 -3.70 20.16 5.69
C VAL A 180 -4.81 19.27 6.26
N CYS A 181 -4.47 18.41 7.21
CA CYS A 181 -5.36 17.39 7.77
C CYS A 181 -5.95 17.83 9.10
N ARG A 182 -6.69 18.94 9.08
CA ARG A 182 -7.49 19.41 10.21
C ARG A 182 -8.78 18.60 10.31
N GLU A 183 -9.37 18.59 11.50
CA GLU A 183 -10.68 17.99 11.71
C GLU A 183 -11.70 18.61 10.73
N GLY A 184 -12.45 17.75 10.02
CA GLY A 184 -13.43 18.16 9.02
C GLY A 184 -12.86 18.67 7.70
N SER A 185 -11.54 18.59 7.46
CA SER A 185 -10.92 18.98 6.18
C SER A 185 -11.51 18.14 5.03
N PRO A 186 -12.19 18.75 4.04
CA PRO A 186 -12.82 17.99 2.96
C PRO A 186 -11.79 17.35 2.02
N GLU A 187 -10.51 17.65 2.18
CA GLU A 187 -9.46 17.22 1.26
C GLU A 187 -8.48 16.25 1.89
N CYS A 188 -8.66 15.92 3.17
CA CYS A 188 -7.82 14.95 3.85
C CYS A 188 -8.64 14.01 4.73
N VAL A 189 -8.43 12.71 4.55
CA VAL A 189 -8.89 11.67 5.46
C VAL A 189 -7.69 11.09 6.19
N VAL A 190 -7.69 11.21 7.52
CA VAL A 190 -6.74 10.50 8.37
C VAL A 190 -7.45 9.25 8.89
N PHE A 191 -6.95 8.08 8.52
CA PHE A 191 -7.54 6.83 8.95
C PHE A 191 -7.09 6.46 10.37
N PRO A 192 -8.00 5.93 11.21
CA PRO A 192 -7.63 5.36 12.51
C PRO A 192 -6.52 4.32 12.40
N GLU A 193 -5.72 4.13 13.45
CA GLU A 193 -4.62 3.14 13.44
C GLU A 193 -5.11 1.68 13.29
N VAL A 194 -6.36 1.42 13.68
CA VAL A 194 -7.04 0.12 13.49
C VAL A 194 -7.51 -0.13 12.05
N CYS A 195 -7.42 0.87 11.18
CA CYS A 195 -7.79 0.75 9.78
C CYS A 195 -6.58 0.30 8.95
N THR A 196 -6.81 -0.71 8.13
CA THR A 196 -5.91 -1.05 7.01
C THR A 196 -6.46 -0.42 5.74
N VAL A 197 -5.63 0.37 5.05
CA VAL A 197 -5.97 0.97 3.76
C VAL A 197 -5.01 0.47 2.69
N SER A 198 -5.57 -0.25 1.71
CA SER A 198 -4.79 -0.94 0.69
C SER A 198 -5.18 -0.44 -0.70
N PRO A 199 -4.23 0.06 -1.50
CA PRO A 199 -4.50 0.31 -2.91
C PRO A 199 -4.60 -1.02 -3.67
N GLU A 200 -5.58 -1.09 -4.56
CA GLU A 200 -5.80 -2.19 -5.46
C GLU A 200 -5.89 -1.69 -6.89
N ILE A 201 -5.64 -2.59 -7.83
CA ILE A 201 -5.69 -2.36 -9.26
C ILE A 201 -6.71 -3.30 -9.87
N GLU A 202 -7.43 -2.81 -10.87
CA GLU A 202 -8.36 -3.58 -11.67
C GLU A 202 -7.70 -3.91 -13.01
N ILE A 203 -7.71 -5.19 -13.37
CA ILE A 203 -7.13 -5.71 -14.61
C ILE A 203 -8.08 -6.75 -15.21
N THR A 204 -7.97 -7.01 -16.50
CA THR A 204 -8.75 -8.04 -17.18
C THR A 204 -7.90 -9.31 -17.31
N VAL A 205 -8.35 -10.44 -16.76
CA VAL A 205 -7.66 -11.74 -16.86
C VAL A 205 -8.57 -12.74 -17.56
N ASN A 206 -8.15 -13.25 -18.72
CA ASN A 206 -8.94 -14.16 -19.56
C ASN A 206 -10.36 -13.62 -19.82
N GLY A 207 -10.48 -12.32 -20.10
CA GLY A 207 -11.76 -11.63 -20.35
C GLY A 207 -12.57 -11.25 -19.12
N GLN A 208 -12.12 -11.58 -17.89
CA GLN A 208 -12.81 -11.23 -16.66
C GLN A 208 -12.10 -10.09 -15.93
N LEU A 209 -12.84 -9.04 -15.56
CA LEU A 209 -12.33 -7.98 -14.69
C LEU A 209 -12.08 -8.56 -13.29
N LYS A 210 -10.85 -8.39 -12.78
CA LYS A 210 -10.41 -8.85 -11.47
C LYS A 210 -9.62 -7.75 -10.77
N SER A 211 -9.61 -7.80 -9.45
CA SER A 211 -8.88 -6.84 -8.62
C SER A 211 -7.75 -7.54 -7.87
N TYR A 212 -6.61 -6.87 -7.81
CA TYR A 212 -5.42 -7.33 -7.10
C TYR A 212 -4.84 -6.21 -6.28
N THR A 213 -4.13 -6.53 -5.20
CA THR A 213 -3.34 -5.54 -4.47
C THR A 213 -2.34 -4.88 -5.43
N TRP A 214 -2.18 -3.57 -5.32
CA TRP A 214 -1.20 -2.84 -6.11
C TRP A 214 0.20 -3.44 -5.92
N ALA A 215 1.04 -3.35 -6.95
CA ALA A 215 2.36 -3.96 -6.99
C ALA A 215 2.35 -5.52 -6.94
N THR A 216 1.22 -6.19 -7.18
CA THR A 216 1.18 -7.64 -7.42
C THR A 216 2.01 -7.98 -8.67
N PRO A 217 2.93 -8.97 -8.62
CA PRO A 217 3.72 -9.38 -9.78
C PRO A 217 2.92 -10.25 -10.74
N LEU A 218 3.27 -10.23 -12.03
CA LEU A 218 2.66 -11.06 -13.08
C LEU A 218 2.73 -12.57 -12.76
N SER A 219 3.76 -13.01 -12.04
CA SER A 219 3.93 -14.39 -11.57
C SER A 219 2.75 -14.89 -10.73
N ALA A 220 2.00 -14.00 -10.06
CA ALA A 220 0.80 -14.36 -9.32
C ALA A 220 -0.30 -14.96 -10.23
N LEU A 221 -0.25 -14.66 -11.53
CA LEU A 221 -1.20 -15.17 -12.53
C LEU A 221 -0.57 -16.18 -13.47
N ALA A 222 0.72 -16.01 -13.77
CA ALA A 222 1.40 -16.68 -14.88
C ALA A 222 2.43 -17.74 -14.46
N SER A 223 2.65 -17.98 -13.16
CA SER A 223 3.69 -18.91 -12.67
C SER A 223 3.62 -20.35 -13.22
N LYS A 224 2.44 -20.77 -13.68
CA LYS A 224 2.21 -22.10 -14.30
C LYS A 224 1.70 -22.02 -15.74
N ALA A 225 1.67 -20.82 -16.33
CA ALA A 225 1.14 -20.63 -17.67
C ALA A 225 2.17 -21.08 -18.71
N ARG A 226 1.71 -21.78 -19.75
CA ARG A 226 2.52 -22.09 -20.93
C ARG A 226 2.60 -20.92 -21.89
N THR A 227 1.59 -20.06 -21.88
CA THR A 227 1.54 -18.84 -22.69
C THR A 227 1.01 -17.67 -21.89
N VAL A 228 1.60 -16.48 -22.11
CA VAL A 228 1.19 -15.23 -21.50
C VAL A 228 1.09 -14.17 -22.59
N LYS A 229 -0.08 -13.56 -22.74
CA LYS A 229 -0.28 -12.36 -23.57
C LYS A 229 -0.67 -11.22 -22.66
N LEU A 230 0.12 -10.15 -22.65
CA LEU A 230 -0.16 -8.94 -21.90
C LEU A 230 -0.36 -7.78 -22.88
N THR A 231 -1.48 -7.07 -22.73
CA THR A 231 -1.72 -5.75 -23.33
C THR A 231 -1.77 -4.72 -22.22
N ARG A 232 -1.09 -3.59 -22.43
CA ARG A 232 -1.01 -2.50 -21.46
C ARG A 232 -1.25 -1.16 -22.14
N ILE A 233 -1.96 -0.27 -21.46
CA ILE A 233 -2.12 1.12 -21.92
C ILE A 233 -0.82 1.88 -21.64
N LEU A 234 -0.13 2.30 -22.70
CA LEU A 234 1.05 3.15 -22.65
C LEU A 234 0.80 4.39 -23.52
N ASP A 235 0.99 5.58 -22.95
CA ASP A 235 0.70 6.86 -23.62
C ASP A 235 -0.75 6.94 -24.15
N GLY A 236 -1.69 6.38 -23.40
CA GLY A 236 -3.11 6.33 -23.77
C GLY A 236 -3.45 5.33 -24.87
N LYS A 237 -2.50 4.49 -25.33
CA LYS A 237 -2.73 3.50 -26.39
C LYS A 237 -2.45 2.08 -25.89
N PRO A 238 -3.27 1.08 -26.27
CA PRO A 238 -2.97 -0.31 -25.99
C PRO A 238 -1.72 -0.76 -26.74
N ARG A 239 -0.78 -1.38 -26.02
CA ARG A 239 0.44 -1.97 -26.57
C ARG A 239 0.59 -3.40 -26.07
N ALA A 240 0.90 -4.32 -26.98
CA ALA A 240 1.28 -5.67 -26.61
C ALA A 240 2.67 -5.65 -25.97
N ILE A 241 2.79 -6.29 -24.81
CA ILE A 241 4.05 -6.43 -24.09
C ILE A 241 4.54 -7.87 -24.30
N PRO A 242 5.69 -8.08 -24.95
CA PRO A 242 6.25 -9.42 -25.12
C PRO A 242 6.67 -9.99 -23.76
N ILE A 243 6.17 -11.18 -23.42
CA ILE A 243 6.50 -11.90 -22.19
C ILE A 243 6.92 -13.32 -22.55
N ASP A 244 8.12 -13.69 -22.14
CA ASP A 244 8.54 -15.09 -22.12
C ASP A 244 8.08 -15.72 -20.79
N PRO A 245 7.15 -16.69 -20.80
CA PRO A 245 6.69 -17.36 -19.58
C PRO A 245 7.78 -18.20 -18.90
N ALA A 246 8.87 -18.55 -19.59
CA ALA A 246 10.01 -19.25 -18.99
C ALA A 246 11.01 -18.29 -18.30
N ASP A 247 10.94 -16.99 -18.59
CA ASP A 247 11.80 -15.99 -17.96
C ASP A 247 11.25 -15.55 -16.60
N ALA A 248 11.87 -16.05 -15.54
CA ALA A 248 11.52 -15.70 -14.17
C ALA A 248 11.63 -14.19 -13.86
N ASN A 249 12.49 -13.45 -14.58
CA ASN A 249 12.56 -12.00 -14.43
C ASN A 249 11.38 -11.31 -15.13
N ALA A 250 10.98 -11.74 -16.33
CA ALA A 250 9.78 -11.22 -17.00
C ALA A 250 8.52 -11.37 -16.13
N LEU A 251 8.39 -12.50 -15.43
CA LEU A 251 7.25 -12.76 -14.54
C LEU A 251 7.25 -11.91 -13.25
N ARG A 252 8.36 -11.28 -12.88
CA ARG A 252 8.42 -10.35 -11.72
C ARG A 252 7.85 -8.98 -12.02
N MET A 253 7.46 -8.69 -13.27
CA MET A 253 6.94 -7.38 -13.66
C MET A 253 5.66 -7.07 -12.87
N PRO A 254 5.45 -5.81 -12.40
CA PRO A 254 4.23 -5.46 -11.71
C PRO A 254 3.06 -5.46 -12.70
N LEU A 255 1.94 -5.97 -12.23
CA LEU A 255 0.64 -5.69 -12.81
C LEU A 255 0.34 -4.19 -12.62
N LEU A 256 -0.18 -3.55 -13.66
CA LEU A 256 -0.62 -2.17 -13.63
C LEU A 256 -2.13 -2.08 -13.87
N PRO A 257 -2.80 -1.02 -13.37
CA PRO A 257 -4.21 -0.78 -13.63
C PRO A 257 -4.53 -0.80 -15.13
N GLY A 258 -5.61 -1.48 -15.49
CA GLY A 258 -6.06 -1.61 -16.87
C GLY A 258 -5.27 -2.58 -17.73
N ASP A 259 -4.32 -3.34 -17.16
CA ASP A 259 -3.70 -4.45 -17.90
C ASP A 259 -4.75 -5.46 -18.36
N GLU A 260 -4.53 -6.01 -19.56
CA GLU A 260 -5.30 -7.13 -20.08
C GLU A 260 -4.37 -8.33 -20.28
N ILE A 261 -4.69 -9.44 -19.64
CA ILE A 261 -3.84 -10.61 -19.55
C ILE A 261 -4.62 -11.83 -20.01
N HIS A 262 -4.03 -12.58 -20.93
CA HIS A 262 -4.50 -13.90 -21.31
C HIS A 262 -3.43 -14.94 -20.99
N VAL A 263 -3.77 -15.91 -20.17
CA VAL A 263 -2.89 -17.02 -19.77
C VAL A 263 -3.53 -18.37 -20.12
N LYS A 264 -2.72 -19.29 -20.65
CA LYS A 264 -3.07 -20.69 -20.92
C LYS A 264 -1.96 -21.62 -20.50
#